data_AF-A0A3D1TC19-F1
#
_entry.id   AF-A0A3D1TC19-F1
#
_cell.length_a   1.000
_cell.length_b   1.000
_cell.length_c   1.000
_cell.angle_alpha   90.00
_cell.angle_beta   90.00
_cell.angle_gamma   90.00
#
_symmetry.space_group_name_H-M   'P 1'
#
loop_
_entity.id
_entity.type
_entity.pdbx_description
1 polymer ?
#
loop_
_entity_poly.entity_id
_entity_poly.type
_entity_poly.pdbx_seq_one_letter_code
_entity_poly.pdbx_strand_id
1 'polypeptide(L)'
;ILASAYMIRCYLLGYELTGNQHYLEQAEYWAWTGLPFVYLRKPAEGEVGAYATIAVLGATNWQAPVWFGLPVQWCGLVYSSALFDLAALRPKGPWEQIAIGIARTGLRMTFPSTDAERQGLLPDFYHLQAQVSDGPAINPGTVQANLPGVFDLPPLFTLRRLNRDQILLIAPCDSYSLESDDSQIQLVLRGWKSGPFQIMLSRVDAPPQSVRARTLDSASIAKPLEHDYHPERGHLIIEVPGECELTIAW
;
A
#
# COMPACT_ATOMS: atom_id res chain seq x y z
N ILE A 1 -11.00 3.85 -13.88
CA ILE A 1 -9.86 3.74 -12.94
C ILE A 1 -10.10 2.78 -11.76
N LEU A 2 -11.24 2.84 -11.05
CA LEU A 2 -11.52 1.94 -9.90
C LEU A 2 -11.48 0.45 -10.27
N ALA A 3 -12.08 0.05 -11.40
CA ALA A 3 -12.01 -1.32 -11.88
C ALA A 3 -10.56 -1.79 -12.02
N SER A 4 -9.69 -0.99 -12.64
CA SER A 4 -8.26 -1.27 -12.75
C SER A 4 -7.60 -1.46 -11.39
N ALA A 5 -7.90 -0.59 -10.41
CA ALA A 5 -7.36 -0.69 -9.06
C ALA A 5 -7.76 -2.01 -8.36
N TYR A 6 -9.03 -2.39 -8.45
CA TYR A 6 -9.51 -3.64 -7.86
C TYR A 6 -8.94 -4.88 -8.55
N MET A 7 -8.81 -4.85 -9.88
CA MET A 7 -8.18 -5.95 -10.61
C MET A 7 -6.71 -6.10 -10.27
N ILE A 8 -5.93 -5.01 -10.17
CA ILE A 8 -4.55 -5.06 -9.69
C ILE A 8 -4.50 -5.77 -8.34
N ARG A 9 -5.26 -5.30 -7.34
CA ARG A 9 -5.25 -5.90 -5.99
C ARG A 9 -5.68 -7.36 -5.99
N CYS A 10 -6.72 -7.72 -6.73
CA CYS A 10 -7.19 -9.10 -6.84
C CYS A 10 -6.08 -10.02 -7.37
N TYR A 11 -5.39 -9.60 -8.43
CA TYR A 11 -4.31 -10.38 -9.00
C TYR A 11 -3.05 -10.40 -8.12
N LEU A 12 -2.69 -9.29 -7.46
CA LEU A 12 -1.60 -9.30 -6.49
C LEU A 12 -1.88 -10.25 -5.32
N LEU A 13 -3.10 -10.28 -4.79
CA LEU A 13 -3.50 -11.26 -3.79
C LEU A 13 -3.41 -12.69 -4.33
N GLY A 14 -3.85 -12.92 -5.56
CA GLY A 14 -3.69 -14.22 -6.23
C GLY A 14 -2.21 -14.64 -6.33
N TYR A 15 -1.32 -13.71 -6.64
CA TYR A 15 0.11 -13.93 -6.66
C TYR A 15 0.65 -14.26 -5.27
N GLU A 16 0.37 -13.45 -4.25
CA GLU A 16 0.85 -13.70 -2.88
C GLU A 16 0.37 -15.08 -2.38
N LEU A 17 -0.88 -15.45 -2.64
CA LEU A 17 -1.47 -16.71 -2.21
C LEU A 17 -0.91 -17.95 -2.93
N THR A 18 -0.42 -17.83 -4.17
CA THR A 18 -0.09 -19.00 -5.01
C THR A 18 1.34 -19.03 -5.54
N GLY A 19 2.02 -17.88 -5.59
CA GLY A 19 3.30 -17.70 -6.27
C GLY A 19 3.21 -17.74 -7.80
N ASN A 20 2.01 -17.85 -8.38
CA ASN A 20 1.84 -17.97 -9.83
C ASN A 20 2.11 -16.63 -10.53
N GLN A 21 3.20 -16.58 -11.30
CA GLN A 21 3.64 -15.38 -12.03
C GLN A 21 2.59 -14.83 -13.00
N HIS A 22 1.69 -15.67 -13.52
CA HIS A 22 0.59 -15.23 -14.38
C HIS A 22 -0.25 -14.13 -13.71
N TYR A 23 -0.51 -14.24 -12.41
CA TYR A 23 -1.26 -13.21 -11.70
C TYR A 23 -0.49 -11.90 -11.62
N LEU A 24 0.83 -11.93 -11.43
CA LEU A 24 1.63 -10.72 -11.40
C LEU A 24 1.68 -10.02 -12.77
N GLU A 25 1.69 -10.79 -13.87
CA GLU A 25 1.53 -10.27 -15.23
C GLU A 25 0.15 -9.64 -15.45
N GLN A 26 -0.92 -10.27 -14.96
CA GLN A 26 -2.27 -9.70 -15.04
C GLN A 26 -2.40 -8.41 -14.21
N ALA A 27 -1.81 -8.35 -13.02
CA ALA A 27 -1.79 -7.13 -12.22
C ALA A 27 -1.13 -5.97 -12.99
N GLU A 28 -0.01 -6.23 -13.66
CA GLU A 28 0.68 -5.24 -14.49
C GLU A 28 -0.16 -4.82 -15.72
N TYR A 29 -0.82 -5.77 -16.39
CA TYR A 29 -1.76 -5.46 -17.47
C TYR A 29 -2.86 -4.49 -16.99
N TRP A 30 -3.50 -4.80 -15.86
CA TRP A 30 -4.57 -3.95 -15.32
C TRP A 30 -4.06 -2.60 -14.82
N ALA A 31 -2.82 -2.49 -14.37
CA ALA A 31 -2.18 -1.20 -14.12
C ALA A 31 -2.16 -0.33 -15.39
N TRP A 32 -1.74 -0.86 -16.53
CA TRP A 32 -1.80 -0.08 -17.79
C TRP A 32 -3.20 0.39 -18.15
N THR A 33 -4.25 -0.39 -17.87
CA THR A 33 -5.65 0.04 -18.15
C THR A 33 -6.13 1.22 -17.32
N GLY A 34 -5.51 1.47 -16.16
CA GLY A 34 -5.83 2.61 -15.29
C GLY A 34 -5.17 3.92 -15.75
N LEU A 35 -4.06 3.83 -16.46
CA LEU A 35 -3.24 4.98 -16.86
C LEU A 35 -3.96 6.03 -17.73
N PRO A 36 -4.85 5.68 -18.68
CA PRO A 36 -5.60 6.65 -19.48
C PRO A 36 -6.47 7.62 -18.65
N PHE A 37 -6.73 7.29 -17.39
CA PHE A 37 -7.51 8.10 -16.46
C PHE A 37 -6.66 9.06 -15.63
N VAL A 38 -5.35 9.16 -15.90
CA VAL A 38 -4.39 9.98 -15.16
C VAL A 38 -3.85 11.10 -16.05
N TYR A 39 -3.94 12.35 -15.60
CA TYR A 39 -3.34 13.47 -16.31
C TYR A 39 -1.81 13.47 -16.18
N LEU A 40 -1.09 12.94 -17.17
CA LEU A 40 0.38 12.92 -17.17
C LEU A 40 1.04 14.28 -17.48
N ARG A 41 0.22 15.25 -17.89
CA ARG A 41 0.57 16.67 -18.09
C ARG A 41 -0.48 17.50 -17.39
N LYS A 42 -0.13 18.72 -16.96
CA LYS A 42 -1.11 19.65 -16.38
C LYS A 42 -2.19 19.98 -17.43
N PRO A 43 -3.48 19.72 -17.15
CA PRO A 43 -4.57 20.01 -18.07
C PRO A 43 -5.03 21.48 -18.03
N ALA A 44 -4.62 22.24 -17.01
CA ALA A 44 -4.92 23.66 -16.82
C ALA A 44 -3.74 24.37 -16.14
N GLU A 45 -3.76 25.70 -16.13
CA GLU A 45 -2.82 26.51 -15.36
C GLU A 45 -3.00 26.31 -13.85
N GLY A 46 -1.96 26.63 -13.07
CA GLY A 46 -1.94 26.47 -11.62
C GLY A 46 -0.99 25.39 -11.11
N GLU A 47 -1.02 25.14 -9.81
CA GLU A 47 -0.08 24.26 -9.12
C GLU A 47 -0.51 22.79 -9.18
N VAL A 48 -1.81 22.53 -9.12
CA VAL A 48 -2.46 21.22 -9.10
C VAL A 48 -2.95 20.85 -10.50
N GLY A 49 -2.70 19.61 -10.94
CA GLY A 49 -3.28 19.09 -12.19
C GLY A 49 -2.54 17.91 -12.80
N ALA A 50 -1.20 17.87 -12.72
CA ALA A 50 -0.46 16.66 -13.07
C ALA A 50 -0.78 15.56 -12.05
N TYR A 51 -0.96 14.33 -12.53
CA TYR A 51 -1.44 13.16 -11.80
C TYR A 51 -2.84 13.30 -11.16
N ALA A 52 -3.59 14.34 -11.53
CA ALA A 52 -5.01 14.38 -11.24
C ALA A 52 -5.71 13.27 -12.01
N THR A 53 -6.73 12.66 -11.42
CA THR A 53 -7.38 11.48 -11.97
C THR A 53 -8.84 11.74 -12.30
N ILE A 54 -9.27 11.26 -13.46
CA ILE A 54 -10.65 11.34 -13.91
C ILE A 54 -11.31 9.98 -13.74
N ALA A 55 -12.48 9.94 -13.10
CA ALA A 55 -13.18 8.68 -12.85
C ALA A 55 -14.54 8.61 -13.54
N VAL A 56 -15.12 9.77 -13.86
CA VAL A 56 -16.49 9.90 -14.36
C VAL A 56 -16.46 10.55 -15.73
N LEU A 57 -17.12 9.91 -16.71
CA LEU A 57 -17.19 10.36 -18.10
C LEU A 57 -18.66 10.62 -18.48
N GLY A 58 -19.33 11.49 -17.73
CA GLY A 58 -20.75 11.74 -17.92
C GLY A 58 -21.26 12.94 -17.13
N ALA A 59 -22.58 13.05 -17.03
CA ALA A 59 -23.27 14.04 -16.23
C ALA A 59 -24.29 13.37 -15.32
N THR A 60 -24.44 13.85 -14.09
CA THR A 60 -25.49 13.36 -13.20
C THR A 60 -26.85 13.59 -13.84
N ASN A 61 -27.66 12.54 -13.96
CA ASN A 61 -28.97 12.55 -14.62
C ASN A 61 -28.97 13.16 -16.04
N TRP A 62 -27.87 13.04 -16.78
CA TRP A 62 -27.71 13.64 -18.12
C TRP A 62 -27.87 15.18 -18.14
N GLN A 63 -27.75 15.85 -16.98
CA GLN A 63 -27.88 17.30 -16.86
C GLN A 63 -26.64 17.93 -16.23
N ALA A 64 -26.48 17.79 -14.91
CA ALA A 64 -25.43 18.46 -14.15
C ALA A 64 -25.27 17.80 -12.76
N PRO A 65 -24.05 17.86 -12.16
CA PRO A 65 -22.83 18.41 -12.75
C PRO A 65 -22.29 17.56 -13.90
N VAL A 66 -21.59 18.22 -14.82
CA VAL A 66 -20.87 17.59 -15.94
C VAL A 66 -19.47 17.25 -15.45
N TRP A 67 -19.13 15.96 -15.47
CA TRP A 67 -17.91 15.44 -14.85
C TRP A 67 -16.75 15.24 -15.82
N PHE A 68 -16.94 15.51 -17.11
CA PHE A 68 -15.91 15.32 -18.12
C PHE A 68 -14.66 16.13 -17.78
N GLY A 69 -13.54 15.43 -17.60
CA GLY A 69 -12.26 16.03 -17.28
C GLY A 69 -12.15 16.58 -15.84
N LEU A 70 -13.19 16.43 -15.02
CA LEU A 70 -13.18 16.88 -13.63
C LEU A 70 -12.42 15.84 -12.77
N PRO A 71 -11.38 16.25 -12.04
CA PRO A 71 -10.71 15.37 -11.11
C PRO A 71 -11.64 14.81 -10.03
N VAL A 72 -11.61 13.50 -9.86
CA VAL A 72 -12.29 12.75 -8.77
C VAL A 72 -11.21 11.93 -8.07
N GLN A 73 -10.43 12.62 -7.23
CA GLN A 73 -9.10 12.14 -6.87
C GLN A 73 -9.10 10.93 -5.93
N TRP A 74 -10.15 10.76 -5.14
CA TRP A 74 -10.28 9.59 -4.27
C TRP A 74 -10.29 8.28 -5.07
N CYS A 75 -10.85 8.27 -6.29
CA CYS A 75 -10.77 7.12 -7.19
C CYS A 75 -9.32 6.83 -7.62
N GLY A 76 -8.57 7.89 -7.90
CA GLY A 76 -7.13 7.80 -8.18
C GLY A 76 -6.33 7.30 -6.99
N LEU A 77 -6.69 7.68 -5.76
CA LEU A 77 -5.99 7.23 -4.55
C LEU A 77 -6.16 5.72 -4.29
N VAL A 78 -7.33 5.15 -4.60
CA VAL A 78 -7.53 3.69 -4.59
C VAL A 78 -6.60 3.00 -5.62
N TYR A 79 -6.44 3.60 -6.80
CA TYR A 79 -5.53 3.10 -7.83
C TYR A 79 -4.05 3.28 -7.46
N SER A 80 -3.66 4.43 -6.91
CA SER A 80 -2.33 4.69 -6.36
C SER A 80 -1.96 3.69 -5.28
N SER A 81 -2.90 3.38 -4.37
CA SER A 81 -2.70 2.36 -3.35
C SER A 81 -2.35 1.00 -3.96
N ALA A 82 -3.08 0.57 -4.99
CA ALA A 82 -2.79 -0.67 -5.72
C ALA A 82 -1.46 -0.63 -6.49
N LEU A 83 -1.06 0.53 -7.01
CA LEU A 83 0.22 0.71 -7.71
C LEU A 83 1.42 0.66 -6.75
N PHE A 84 1.30 1.16 -5.53
CA PHE A 84 2.33 0.95 -4.48
C PHE A 84 2.51 -0.54 -4.20
N ASP A 85 1.41 -1.29 -4.04
CA ASP A 85 1.44 -2.73 -3.82
C ASP A 85 2.12 -3.45 -5.01
N LEU A 86 1.82 -3.04 -6.24
CA LEU A 86 2.45 -3.58 -7.45
C LEU A 86 3.94 -3.24 -7.53
N ALA A 87 4.31 -1.99 -7.25
CA ALA A 87 5.70 -1.53 -7.33
C ALA A 87 6.63 -2.33 -6.41
N ALA A 88 6.16 -2.70 -5.22
CA ALA A 88 6.90 -3.52 -4.28
C ALA A 88 7.23 -4.93 -4.82
N LEU A 89 6.40 -5.48 -5.73
CA LEU A 89 6.59 -6.79 -6.36
C LEU A 89 7.20 -6.68 -7.78
N ARG A 90 7.07 -5.52 -8.42
CA ARG A 90 7.55 -5.21 -9.78
C ARG A 90 8.18 -3.80 -9.83
N PRO A 91 9.42 -3.64 -9.30
CA PRO A 91 10.05 -2.32 -9.17
C PRO A 91 10.54 -1.70 -10.48
N LYS A 92 10.61 -2.47 -11.58
CA LYS A 92 11.18 -1.99 -12.86
C LYS A 92 10.21 -1.14 -13.71
N GLY A 93 8.95 -0.99 -13.30
CA GLY A 93 7.94 -0.21 -14.02
C GLY A 93 7.80 1.24 -13.51
N PRO A 94 6.98 2.08 -14.16
CA PRO A 94 6.72 3.46 -13.72
C PRO A 94 5.78 3.56 -12.51
N TRP A 95 5.45 2.42 -11.90
CA TRP A 95 4.33 2.25 -10.97
C TRP A 95 4.48 3.10 -9.71
N GLU A 96 5.66 3.08 -9.09
CA GLU A 96 5.95 3.88 -7.90
C GLU A 96 5.87 5.37 -8.20
N GLN A 97 6.49 5.83 -9.30
CA GLN A 97 6.44 7.24 -9.70
C GLN A 97 5.00 7.72 -9.92
N ILE A 98 4.18 6.92 -10.60
CA ILE A 98 2.77 7.24 -10.84
C ILE A 98 1.99 7.23 -9.52
N ALA A 99 2.20 6.23 -8.65
CA ALA A 99 1.55 6.11 -7.37
C ALA A 99 1.83 7.34 -6.48
N ILE A 100 3.12 7.71 -6.36
CA ILE A 100 3.58 8.90 -5.63
C ILE A 100 2.98 10.18 -6.23
N GLY A 101 2.98 10.30 -7.56
CA GLY A 101 2.40 11.45 -8.24
C GLY A 101 0.92 11.64 -7.91
N ILE A 102 0.13 10.58 -8.00
CA ILE A 102 -1.31 10.60 -7.69
C ILE A 102 -1.54 10.91 -6.19
N ALA A 103 -0.77 10.29 -5.30
CA ALA A 103 -0.90 10.49 -3.86
C ALA A 103 -0.52 11.93 -3.44
N ARG A 104 0.57 12.49 -3.98
CA ARG A 104 0.96 13.90 -3.79
C ARG A 104 -0.10 14.85 -4.30
N THR A 105 -0.68 14.58 -5.47
CA THR A 105 -1.76 15.40 -6.02
C THR A 105 -3.02 15.32 -5.14
N GLY A 106 -3.35 14.13 -4.61
CA GLY A 106 -4.43 13.98 -3.62
C GLY A 106 -4.19 14.81 -2.36
N LEU A 107 -2.96 14.83 -1.83
CA LEU A 107 -2.61 15.66 -0.68
C LEU A 107 -2.76 17.15 -0.97
N ARG A 108 -2.41 17.62 -2.17
CA ARG A 108 -2.59 19.03 -2.57
C ARG A 108 -4.04 19.43 -2.80
N MET A 109 -4.91 18.46 -3.06
CA MET A 109 -6.34 18.70 -3.25
C MET A 109 -7.13 18.68 -1.94
N THR A 110 -6.54 18.35 -0.78
CA THR A 110 -7.27 18.37 0.48
C THR A 110 -7.81 19.76 0.80
N PHE A 111 -8.91 19.83 1.55
CA PHE A 111 -9.43 21.11 1.99
C PHE A 111 -8.38 21.85 2.84
N PRO A 112 -8.16 23.16 2.57
CA PRO A 112 -7.09 23.91 3.20
C PRO A 112 -7.37 24.17 4.68
N SER A 113 -6.32 24.53 5.43
CA SER A 113 -6.44 24.91 6.85
C SER A 113 -7.31 26.14 7.11
N THR A 114 -7.59 26.94 6.07
CA THR A 114 -8.53 28.06 6.12
C THR A 114 -10.00 27.61 6.15
N ASP A 115 -10.29 26.35 5.82
CA ASP A 115 -11.62 25.75 5.93
C ASP A 115 -11.72 24.97 7.25
N ALA A 116 -12.13 25.66 8.32
CA ALA A 116 -12.08 25.09 9.67
C ALA A 116 -12.89 23.79 9.84
N GLU A 117 -13.96 23.61 9.06
CA GLU A 117 -14.85 22.46 9.14
C GLU A 117 -14.32 21.24 8.38
N ARG A 118 -13.65 21.47 7.24
CA ARG A 118 -13.25 20.39 6.33
C ARG A 118 -11.74 20.19 6.22
N GLN A 119 -10.93 21.06 6.82
CA GLN A 119 -9.47 21.03 6.73
C GLN A 119 -8.88 19.62 6.86
N GLY A 120 -7.99 19.27 5.93
CA GLY A 120 -7.32 17.97 5.89
C GLY A 120 -8.18 16.81 5.35
N LEU A 121 -9.48 17.00 5.14
CA LEU A 121 -10.33 16.03 4.44
C LEU A 121 -10.10 16.09 2.93
N LEU A 122 -10.38 14.98 2.25
CA LEU A 122 -10.32 14.92 0.79
C LEU A 122 -11.62 15.43 0.18
N PRO A 123 -11.59 16.22 -0.89
CA PRO A 123 -12.80 16.55 -1.62
C PRO A 123 -13.27 15.38 -2.48
N ASP A 124 -14.55 15.42 -2.84
CA ASP A 124 -15.09 14.52 -3.85
C ASP A 124 -14.54 14.87 -5.24
N PHE A 125 -14.43 16.17 -5.54
CA PHE A 125 -13.85 16.66 -6.79
C PHE A 125 -13.05 17.95 -6.65
N TYR A 126 -12.28 18.28 -7.68
CA TYR A 126 -11.41 19.45 -7.68
C TYR A 126 -11.56 20.28 -8.95
N HIS A 127 -11.81 21.58 -8.83
CA HIS A 127 -11.88 22.48 -9.97
C HIS A 127 -10.48 22.92 -10.42
N LEU A 128 -10.00 22.38 -11.53
CA LEU A 128 -8.64 22.65 -12.04
C LEU A 128 -8.42 24.11 -12.43
N GLN A 129 -9.37 24.77 -13.09
CA GLN A 129 -9.19 26.17 -13.49
C GLN A 129 -9.18 27.12 -12.28
N ALA A 130 -10.07 26.86 -11.31
CA ALA A 130 -10.18 27.69 -10.11
C ALA A 130 -9.13 27.32 -9.04
N GLN A 131 -8.54 26.12 -9.13
CA GLN A 131 -7.68 25.53 -8.10
C GLN A 131 -8.37 25.40 -6.74
N VAL A 132 -9.62 24.91 -6.74
CA VAL A 132 -10.47 24.80 -5.54
C VAL A 132 -11.00 23.39 -5.34
N SER A 133 -10.92 22.90 -4.12
CA SER A 133 -11.50 21.65 -3.63
C SER A 133 -13.00 21.81 -3.34
N ASP A 134 -13.83 20.84 -3.73
CA ASP A 134 -15.27 20.94 -3.53
C ASP A 134 -15.97 19.57 -3.40
N GLY A 135 -17.26 19.59 -3.07
CA GLY A 135 -18.08 18.42 -2.83
C GLY A 135 -17.98 17.87 -1.40
N PRO A 136 -18.60 16.71 -1.16
CA PRO A 136 -18.54 16.04 0.13
C PRO A 136 -17.11 15.80 0.63
N ALA A 137 -16.88 16.04 1.92
CA ALA A 137 -15.58 15.83 2.53
C ALA A 137 -15.40 14.37 2.96
N ILE A 138 -14.35 13.75 2.44
CA ILE A 138 -14.05 12.32 2.59
C ILE A 138 -12.95 12.14 3.65
N ASN A 139 -13.17 11.19 4.56
CA ASN A 139 -12.17 10.83 5.57
C ASN A 139 -10.90 10.28 4.89
N PRO A 140 -9.72 10.91 5.08
CA PRO A 140 -8.49 10.50 4.42
C PRO A 140 -8.07 9.07 4.75
N GLY A 141 -8.42 8.55 5.93
CA GLY A 141 -8.13 7.16 6.33
C GLY A 141 -8.74 6.09 5.42
N THR A 142 -9.72 6.45 4.58
CA THR A 142 -10.35 5.51 3.64
C THR A 142 -9.53 5.25 2.38
N VAL A 143 -8.76 6.24 1.91
CA VAL A 143 -8.08 6.18 0.60
C VAL A 143 -6.61 6.62 0.64
N GLN A 144 -6.11 7.10 1.78
CA GLN A 144 -4.71 7.56 1.94
C GLN A 144 -3.85 6.66 2.83
N ALA A 145 -4.22 5.38 3.03
CA ALA A 145 -3.43 4.45 3.84
C ALA A 145 -1.97 4.28 3.34
N ASN A 146 -1.70 4.52 2.06
CA ASN A 146 -0.36 4.44 1.46
C ASN A 146 0.33 5.80 1.32
N LEU A 147 -0.19 6.87 1.93
CA LEU A 147 0.45 8.19 1.96
C LEU A 147 1.87 8.17 2.56
N PRO A 148 2.23 7.31 3.53
CA PRO A 148 3.61 7.19 4.00
C PRO A 148 4.67 7.04 2.90
N GLY A 149 4.37 6.29 1.83
CA GLY A 149 5.29 6.12 0.71
C GLY A 149 5.61 7.41 -0.04
N VAL A 150 4.78 8.46 0.09
CA VAL A 150 5.07 9.80 -0.46
C VAL A 150 6.22 10.50 0.26
N PHE A 151 6.42 10.15 1.53
CA PHE A 151 7.42 10.70 2.45
C PHE A 151 8.59 9.73 2.68
N ASP A 152 8.73 8.71 1.82
CA ASP A 152 9.76 7.67 1.94
C ASP A 152 9.68 6.91 3.28
N LEU A 153 8.47 6.78 3.83
CA LEU A 153 8.19 6.05 5.06
C LEU A 153 7.66 4.63 4.76
N PRO A 154 7.94 3.64 5.63
CA PRO A 154 7.39 2.28 5.59
C PRO A 154 5.88 2.20 5.30
N PRO A 155 5.33 1.15 4.66
CA PRO A 155 3.90 0.91 4.64
C PRO A 155 3.33 0.71 6.06
N LEU A 156 2.07 1.10 6.29
CA LEU A 156 1.36 0.87 7.56
C LEU A 156 1.04 -0.62 7.79
N PHE A 157 0.91 -1.38 6.70
CA PHE A 157 0.53 -2.78 6.71
C PHE A 157 1.14 -3.49 5.51
N THR A 158 1.62 -4.70 5.75
CA THR A 158 2.25 -5.54 4.75
C THR A 158 1.66 -6.95 4.81
N LEU A 159 1.27 -7.45 3.64
CA LEU A 159 1.03 -8.87 3.37
C LEU A 159 2.07 -9.31 2.34
N ARG A 160 2.90 -10.30 2.67
CA ARG A 160 3.95 -10.81 1.79
C ARG A 160 4.08 -12.31 1.87
N ARG A 161 4.22 -12.95 0.72
CA ARG A 161 4.66 -14.33 0.59
C ARG A 161 6.16 -14.43 0.83
N LEU A 162 6.55 -15.37 1.67
CA LEU A 162 7.93 -15.75 1.92
C LEU A 162 8.29 -16.97 1.04
N ASN A 163 9.57 -17.14 0.69
CA ASN A 163 9.98 -18.20 -0.23
C ASN A 163 9.74 -19.61 0.33
N ARG A 164 9.92 -19.79 1.65
CA ARG A 164 9.68 -21.05 2.36
C ARG A 164 8.18 -21.37 2.45
N ASP A 165 7.80 -22.56 2.02
CA ASP A 165 6.49 -23.21 2.21
C ASP A 165 5.26 -22.34 1.91
N GLN A 166 5.42 -21.31 1.06
CA GLN A 166 4.36 -20.35 0.75
C GLN A 166 3.81 -19.61 1.98
N ILE A 167 4.61 -19.49 3.05
CA ILE A 167 4.24 -18.80 4.28
C ILE A 167 3.88 -17.35 3.95
N LEU A 168 2.80 -16.87 4.56
CA LEU A 168 2.35 -15.49 4.42
C LEU A 168 2.69 -14.71 5.69
N LEU A 169 3.51 -13.67 5.55
CA LEU A 169 3.74 -12.66 6.56
C LEU A 169 2.64 -11.61 6.53
N ILE A 170 2.05 -11.35 7.68
CA ILE A 170 1.11 -10.27 7.95
C ILE A 170 1.71 -9.41 9.06
N ALA A 171 2.04 -8.15 8.75
CA ALA A 171 2.75 -7.30 9.69
C ALA A 171 2.36 -5.81 9.56
N PRO A 172 2.28 -5.06 10.69
CA PRO A 172 2.02 -3.62 10.69
C PRO A 172 3.31 -2.79 10.46
N CYS A 173 4.15 -3.23 9.52
CA CYS A 173 5.47 -2.68 9.28
C CYS A 173 5.92 -2.92 7.83
N ASP A 174 7.02 -2.27 7.43
CA ASP A 174 7.75 -2.76 6.25
C ASP A 174 8.50 -4.05 6.59
N SER A 175 8.66 -4.88 5.57
CA SER A 175 9.41 -6.13 5.69
C SER A 175 10.12 -6.46 4.40
N TYR A 176 11.37 -6.92 4.51
CA TYR A 176 12.07 -7.56 3.40
C TYR A 176 12.80 -8.81 3.89
N SER A 177 12.74 -9.87 3.08
CA SER A 177 13.49 -11.10 3.36
C SER A 177 14.95 -10.91 2.95
N LEU A 178 15.86 -11.32 3.83
CA LEU A 178 17.30 -11.31 3.56
C LEU A 178 17.73 -12.63 2.94
N GLU A 179 17.39 -13.73 3.62
CA GLU A 179 17.72 -15.09 3.22
C GLU A 179 16.61 -16.02 3.73
N SER A 180 16.19 -16.95 2.88
CA SER A 180 15.26 -18.02 3.26
C SER A 180 15.69 -19.30 2.57
N ASP A 181 15.84 -20.35 3.36
CA ASP A 181 16.04 -21.71 2.90
C ASP A 181 15.00 -22.65 3.54
N ASP A 182 15.13 -23.95 3.29
CA ASP A 182 14.20 -24.97 3.79
C ASP A 182 14.31 -25.23 5.31
N SER A 183 15.17 -24.51 6.02
CA SER A 183 15.39 -24.65 7.47
C SER A 183 15.17 -23.35 8.24
N GLN A 184 15.36 -22.20 7.58
CA GLN A 184 15.37 -20.91 8.23
C GLN A 184 14.75 -19.80 7.37
N ILE A 185 14.05 -18.88 8.03
CA ILE A 185 13.61 -17.60 7.48
C ILE A 185 14.33 -16.48 8.22
N GLN A 186 14.93 -15.56 7.45
CA GLN A 186 15.44 -14.27 7.95
C GLN A 186 14.70 -13.10 7.30
N LEU A 187 14.22 -12.19 8.16
CA LEU A 187 13.47 -11.00 7.78
C LEU A 187 14.07 -9.78 8.46
N VAL A 188 14.10 -8.63 7.78
CA VAL A 188 14.19 -7.34 8.46
C VAL A 188 12.81 -6.75 8.56
N LEU A 189 12.44 -6.32 9.75
CA LEU A 189 11.18 -5.65 10.05
C LEU A 189 11.48 -4.19 10.44
N ARG A 190 10.83 -3.25 9.76
CA ARG A 190 10.93 -1.81 10.05
C ARG A 190 9.55 -1.27 10.42
N GLY A 191 9.29 -1.27 11.72
CA GLY A 191 8.00 -0.88 12.29
C GLY A 191 7.85 0.62 12.46
N TRP A 192 6.60 1.07 12.47
CA TRP A 192 6.24 2.46 12.75
C TRP A 192 6.40 2.86 14.21
N LYS A 193 6.29 1.89 15.10
CA LYS A 193 6.35 2.08 16.55
C LYS A 193 7.78 1.81 17.02
N SER A 194 8.32 2.69 17.84
CA SER A 194 9.62 2.53 18.51
C SER A 194 9.62 1.47 19.63
N GLY A 195 8.68 0.53 19.60
CA GLY A 195 8.45 -0.45 20.66
C GLY A 195 7.70 -1.66 20.13
N PRO A 196 7.34 -2.60 21.02
CA PRO A 196 6.91 -3.92 20.59
C PRO A 196 5.60 -3.89 19.81
N PHE A 197 5.53 -4.79 18.83
CA PHE A 197 4.35 -5.06 18.02
C PHE A 197 4.29 -6.55 17.64
N GLN A 198 3.11 -7.00 17.22
CA GLN A 198 2.90 -8.38 16.81
C GLN A 198 2.95 -8.51 15.29
N ILE A 199 3.53 -9.61 14.83
CA ILE A 199 3.39 -10.09 13.45
C ILE A 199 2.70 -11.46 13.47
N MET A 200 2.12 -11.83 12.33
CA MET A 200 1.55 -13.15 12.13
C MET A 200 2.12 -13.80 10.87
N LEU A 201 2.58 -15.04 11.02
CA LEU A 201 2.83 -15.94 9.90
C LEU A 201 1.63 -16.88 9.76
N SER A 202 1.15 -17.05 8.54
CA SER A 202 0.12 -18.03 8.18
C SER A 202 0.71 -19.11 7.28
N ARG A 203 0.09 -20.29 7.28
CA ARG A 203 0.55 -21.51 6.58
C ARG A 203 1.84 -22.08 7.18
N VAL A 204 1.93 -22.06 8.50
CA VAL A 204 3.03 -22.65 9.26
C VAL A 204 2.64 -24.07 9.68
N ASP A 205 3.23 -25.08 9.05
CA ASP A 205 2.86 -26.49 9.20
C ASP A 205 3.36 -27.13 10.50
N ALA A 206 4.42 -26.58 11.09
CA ALA A 206 5.03 -27.07 12.32
C ALA A 206 5.52 -25.92 13.20
N PRO A 207 5.53 -26.09 14.54
CA PRO A 207 6.09 -25.08 15.43
C PRO A 207 7.59 -24.87 15.14
N PRO A 208 8.10 -23.62 15.17
CA PRO A 208 9.51 -23.36 14.98
C PRO A 208 10.34 -23.93 16.14
N GLN A 209 11.54 -24.44 15.86
CA GLN A 209 12.52 -24.81 16.89
C GLN A 209 13.06 -23.58 17.63
N SER A 210 13.21 -22.45 16.92
CA SER A 210 13.61 -21.20 17.55
C SER A 210 13.08 -19.98 16.81
N VAL A 211 12.72 -18.95 17.58
CA VAL A 211 12.38 -17.61 17.09
C VAL A 211 13.29 -16.64 17.84
N ARG A 212 14.10 -15.87 17.11
CA ARG A 212 15.06 -14.92 17.68
C ARG A 212 15.05 -13.60 16.93
N ALA A 213 15.26 -12.50 17.63
CA ALA A 213 15.45 -11.21 16.99
C ALA A 213 16.67 -10.45 17.51
N ARG A 214 17.28 -9.68 16.62
CA ARG A 214 18.34 -8.72 16.89
C ARG A 214 17.86 -7.32 16.51
N THR A 215 17.94 -6.35 17.42
CA THR A 215 17.54 -4.97 17.09
C THR A 215 18.56 -4.34 16.14
N LEU A 216 18.10 -3.48 15.22
CA LEU A 216 18.96 -2.90 14.17
C LEU A 216 19.98 -1.88 14.70
N ASP A 217 19.75 -1.34 15.90
CA ASP A 217 20.47 -0.21 16.49
C ASP A 217 21.66 -0.61 17.40
N SER A 218 21.91 -1.91 17.59
CA SER A 218 22.93 -2.35 18.53
C SER A 218 23.72 -3.53 18.01
N ALA A 219 24.97 -3.66 18.48
CA ALA A 219 25.78 -4.89 18.34
C ALA A 219 25.20 -6.06 19.17
N SER A 220 23.88 -6.07 19.38
CA SER A 220 23.19 -7.01 20.24
C SER A 220 23.20 -8.41 19.64
N ILE A 221 23.34 -9.38 20.54
CA ILE A 221 23.16 -10.79 20.22
C ILE A 221 21.66 -11.03 20.03
N ALA A 222 21.30 -11.84 19.03
CA ALA A 222 19.91 -12.23 18.80
C ALA A 222 19.32 -12.90 20.06
N LYS A 223 18.19 -12.39 20.55
CA LYS A 223 17.50 -12.88 21.75
C LYS A 223 16.28 -13.73 21.36
N PRO A 224 15.94 -14.77 22.13
CA PRO A 224 14.70 -15.51 21.91
C PRO A 224 13.48 -14.61 22.09
N LEU A 225 12.43 -14.85 21.30
CA LEU A 225 11.16 -14.13 21.36
C LEU A 225 10.02 -15.01 21.86
N GLU A 226 9.06 -14.38 22.53
CA GLU A 226 7.77 -14.96 22.82
C GLU A 226 6.97 -15.14 21.54
N HIS A 227 6.34 -16.31 21.40
CA HIS A 227 5.56 -16.67 20.23
C HIS A 227 4.49 -17.70 20.58
N ASP A 228 3.37 -17.62 19.89
CA ASP A 228 2.23 -18.53 20.04
C ASP A 228 1.97 -19.24 18.71
N TYR A 229 2.09 -20.57 18.72
CA TYR A 229 1.77 -21.42 17.58
C TYR A 229 0.37 -22.02 17.73
N HIS A 230 -0.48 -21.79 16.72
CA HIS A 230 -1.84 -22.29 16.64
C HIS A 230 -1.96 -23.35 15.53
N PRO A 231 -1.79 -24.66 15.86
CA PRO A 231 -1.73 -25.73 14.86
C PRO A 231 -3.02 -25.87 14.03
N GLU A 232 -4.19 -25.68 14.66
CA GLU A 232 -5.49 -25.82 13.95
C GLU A 232 -5.67 -24.81 12.81
N ARG A 233 -4.95 -23.69 12.85
CA ARG A 233 -5.01 -22.63 11.84
C ARG A 233 -3.73 -22.53 11.01
N GLY A 234 -2.67 -23.25 11.38
CA GLY A 234 -1.33 -23.06 10.82
C GLY A 234 -0.83 -21.62 11.00
N HIS A 235 -1.09 -21.00 12.16
CA HIS A 235 -0.69 -19.63 12.44
C HIS A 235 0.42 -19.58 13.50
N LEU A 236 1.39 -18.69 13.31
CA LEU A 236 2.41 -18.35 14.29
C LEU A 236 2.37 -16.85 14.56
N ILE A 237 2.08 -16.46 15.79
CA ILE A 237 2.06 -15.06 16.23
C ILE A 237 3.37 -14.80 16.99
N ILE A 238 4.08 -13.72 16.66
CA ILE A 238 5.37 -13.38 17.26
C ILE A 238 5.31 -11.95 17.76
N GLU A 239 5.69 -11.72 19.02
CA GLU A 239 5.92 -10.38 19.54
C GLU A 239 7.37 -9.96 19.26
N VAL A 240 7.54 -8.93 18.43
CA VAL A 240 8.86 -8.39 18.08
C VAL A 240 9.11 -7.09 18.85
N PRO A 241 10.36 -6.79 19.25
CA PRO A 241 10.66 -5.66 20.15
C PRO A 241 10.57 -4.28 19.49
N GLY A 242 10.33 -4.21 18.18
CA GLY A 242 10.45 -3.01 17.36
C GLY A 242 11.15 -3.34 16.04
N GLU A 243 11.94 -2.40 15.53
CA GLU A 243 12.77 -2.64 14.35
C GLU A 243 13.86 -3.69 14.64
N CYS A 244 13.86 -4.76 13.86
CA CYS A 244 14.75 -5.88 14.11
C CYS A 244 15.01 -6.74 12.87
N GLU A 245 16.09 -7.50 12.95
CA GLU A 245 16.28 -8.72 12.16
C GLU A 245 15.67 -9.89 12.92
N LEU A 246 14.66 -10.51 12.33
CA LEU A 246 13.98 -11.69 12.84
C LEU A 246 14.53 -12.94 12.15
N THR A 247 14.85 -13.94 12.96
CA THR A 247 15.25 -15.28 12.54
C THR A 247 14.27 -16.30 13.08
N ILE A 248 13.76 -17.17 12.22
CA ILE A 248 12.89 -18.28 12.57
C ILE A 248 13.50 -19.55 11.99
N ALA A 249 13.73 -20.56 12.82
CA ALA A 249 14.31 -21.85 12.41
C ALA A 249 13.35 -23.00 12.76
N TRP A 250 13.27 -23.99 11.87
CA TRP A 250 12.42 -25.19 11.97
C TRP A 250 13.24 -26.47 11.93
#